data_AF-A0A146K186-F1
#
_entry.id   AF-A0A146K186-F1
#
_cell.length_a   1.000
_cell.length_b   1.000
_cell.length_c   1.000
_cell.angle_alpha   90.00
_cell.angle_beta   90.00
_cell.angle_gamma   90.00
#
_symmetry.space_group_name_H-M   'P 1'
#
loop_
_entity.id
_entity.type
_entity.pdbx_description
1 polymer ?
#
loop_
_entity_poly.entity_id
_entity_poly.type
_entity_poly.pdbx_seq_one_letter_code
_entity_poly.pdbx_strand_id
1 'polypeptide(L)'
;YKYDHYCDWLQNDIGYYNRWYFLAFISLEMVFSVIGLSSLFDIKHHFINVKIVLATFLLVISFLMCFIVVVKQLFLACNGHSQESWDQYKALKKKIKSCQW
;
A
#
# COMPACT_ATOMS: atom_id res chain seq x y z
N TYR A 1 10.25 -16.73 -3.48
CA TYR A 1 9.24 -16.10 -2.60
C TYR A 1 9.67 -14.68 -2.29
N LYS A 2 9.06 -13.68 -2.92
CA LYS A 2 9.40 -12.27 -2.67
C LYS A 2 8.46 -11.75 -1.57
N TYR A 3 8.96 -11.76 -0.34
CA TYR A 3 8.32 -11.19 0.85
C TYR A 3 8.35 -9.66 0.77
N ASP A 4 7.28 -8.98 1.20
CA ASP A 4 7.21 -7.52 1.29
C ASP A 4 7.26 -7.06 2.76
N HIS A 5 6.21 -7.35 3.54
CA HIS A 5 6.11 -7.06 4.98
C HIS A 5 4.96 -7.85 5.63
N TYR A 6 4.98 -7.96 6.95
CA TYR A 6 3.82 -8.40 7.73
C TYR A 6 2.86 -7.23 7.93
N CYS A 7 1.58 -7.43 7.67
CA CYS A 7 0.55 -6.42 7.88
C CYS A 7 -0.27 -6.76 9.12
N ASP A 8 -0.07 -6.00 10.19
CA ASP A 8 -0.78 -6.21 11.48
C ASP A 8 -2.30 -6.09 11.34
N TRP A 9 -2.77 -5.28 10.38
CA TRP A 9 -4.19 -5.01 10.13
C TRP A 9 -4.90 -6.21 9.53
N LEU A 10 -4.20 -6.98 8.70
CA LEU A 10 -4.69 -8.22 8.10
C LEU A 10 -4.21 -9.46 8.86
N GLN A 11 -3.38 -9.27 9.89
CA GLN A 11 -2.67 -10.31 10.63
C GLN A 11 -2.01 -11.35 9.71
N ASN A 12 -1.47 -10.88 8.58
CA ASN A 12 -1.01 -11.75 7.50
C ASN A 12 0.25 -11.20 6.81
N ASP A 13 1.05 -12.13 6.28
CA ASP A 13 2.22 -11.80 5.47
C ASP A 13 1.79 -11.31 4.08
N ILE A 14 2.22 -10.10 3.75
CA ILE A 14 2.10 -9.55 2.41
C ILE A 14 3.35 -9.97 1.62
N GLY A 15 3.16 -10.82 0.63
CA GLY A 15 4.18 -11.21 -0.34
C GLY A 15 3.63 -11.15 -1.76
N TYR A 16 4.44 -11.57 -2.74
CA TYR A 16 4.10 -11.52 -4.16
C TYR A 16 2.67 -12.00 -4.51
N TYR A 17 2.23 -13.12 -3.93
CA TYR A 17 0.90 -13.69 -4.19
C TYR A 17 -0.25 -12.86 -3.60
N ASN A 18 -0.08 -12.32 -2.40
CA ASN A 18 -1.14 -11.60 -1.68
C ASN A 18 -1.12 -10.09 -1.91
N ARG A 19 -0.09 -9.58 -2.60
CA ARG A 19 0.14 -8.15 -2.83
C ARG A 19 -0.98 -7.47 -3.59
N TRP A 20 -1.53 -8.13 -4.62
CA TRP A 20 -2.64 -7.57 -5.40
C TRP A 20 -3.92 -7.47 -4.59
N TYR A 21 -4.22 -8.49 -3.77
CA TYR A 21 -5.36 -8.46 -2.86
C TYR A 21 -5.22 -7.35 -1.81
N PHE A 22 -4.01 -7.12 -1.30
CA PHE A 22 -3.72 -6.02 -0.39
C PHE A 22 -3.94 -4.64 -1.04
N LEU A 23 -3.44 -4.44 -2.26
CA LEU A 23 -3.64 -3.20 -2.99
C LEU A 23 -5.12 -2.98 -3.34
N ALA A 24 -5.84 -4.04 -3.73
CA ALA A 24 -7.27 -3.99 -3.99
C ALA A 24 -8.07 -3.63 -2.73
N PHE A 25 -7.71 -4.20 -1.57
CA PHE A 25 -8.30 -3.88 -0.28
C PHE A 25 -8.14 -2.38 0.05
N ILE A 26 -6.92 -1.84 -0.05
CA ILE A 26 -6.69 -0.40 0.22
C ILE A 26 -7.47 0.48 -0.78
N SER A 27 -7.51 0.09 -2.05
CA SER A 27 -8.23 0.83 -3.09
C SER A 27 -9.74 0.85 -2.82
N LEU A 28 -10.30 -0.25 -2.33
CA LEU A 28 -11.71 -0.36 -1.98
C LEU A 28 -12.06 0.51 -0.76
N GLU A 29 -11.22 0.51 0.27
CA GLU A 29 -11.36 1.38 1.45
C GLU A 29 -11.39 2.88 1.08
N MET A 30 -10.58 3.27 0.09
CA MET A 30 -10.64 4.64 -0.45
C MET A 30 -11.98 4.95 -1.11
N VAL A 31 -12.49 4.03 -1.93
CA VAL A 31 -13.78 4.22 -2.62
C VAL A 31 -14.90 4.35 -1.58
N PHE A 32 -14.93 3.51 -0.56
CA PHE A 32 -15.90 3.63 0.53
C PHE A 32 -15.76 4.94 1.30
N SER A 33 -14.53 5.40 1.53
CA SER A 33 -14.30 6.67 2.21
C SER A 33 -14.80 7.88 1.39
N VAL A 34 -14.61 7.87 0.06
CA VAL A 34 -15.14 8.91 -0.85
C VAL A 34 -16.66 8.89 -0.91
N ILE A 35 -17.27 7.70 -0.99
CA ILE A 35 -18.73 7.55 -0.96
C ILE A 35 -19.28 8.06 0.38
N GLY A 36 -18.69 7.63 1.51
CA GLY A 36 -19.10 8.07 2.84
C GLY A 36 -18.98 9.58 3.05
N LEU A 37 -17.91 10.19 2.53
CA LEU A 37 -17.75 11.65 2.53
C LEU A 37 -18.84 12.33 1.70
N SER A 38 -19.16 11.80 0.52
CA SER A 38 -20.20 12.35 -0.36
C SER A 38 -21.58 12.28 0.28
N SER A 39 -21.91 11.15 0.93
CA SER A 39 -23.18 10.98 1.64
C SER A 39 -23.33 11.91 2.86
N LEU A 40 -22.22 12.35 3.48
CA LEU A 40 -22.27 13.29 4.60
C LEU A 40 -22.74 14.70 4.20
N PHE A 41 -22.48 15.12 2.96
CA PHE A 41 -22.93 16.41 2.43
C PHE A 41 -24.45 16.44 2.18
N ASP A 42 -25.08 15.29 1.96
CA ASP A 42 -26.53 15.19 1.66
C ASP A 42 -27.44 15.21 2.90
N ILE A 43 -26.88 14.98 4.09
CA ILE A 43 -27.66 14.99 5.33
C ILE A 43 -28.01 16.46 5.67
N LYS A 44 -29.24 16.76 6.14
CA LYS A 44 -29.65 18.13 6.54
C LYS A 44 -28.95 18.63 7.82
N HIS A 45 -28.96 19.96 8.04
CA HIS A 45 -28.12 20.72 8.99
C HIS A 45 -28.18 20.35 10.50
N HIS A 46 -29.01 19.40 10.93
CA HIS A 46 -29.24 19.14 12.36
C HIS A 46 -28.04 18.57 13.15
N PHE A 47 -27.03 18.02 12.48
CA PHE A 47 -25.87 17.38 13.12
C PHE A 47 -24.52 17.86 12.57
N ILE A 48 -24.33 19.19 12.46
CA ILE A 48 -23.12 19.77 11.86
C ILE A 48 -21.83 19.30 12.55
N ASN A 49 -21.80 19.25 13.88
CA ASN A 49 -20.60 18.85 14.64
C ASN A 49 -20.23 17.37 14.40
N VAL A 50 -21.23 16.48 14.37
CA VAL A 50 -21.02 15.05 14.10
C VAL A 50 -20.52 14.83 12.68
N LYS A 51 -21.03 15.59 11.71
CA LYS A 51 -20.55 15.52 10.32
C LYS A 51 -19.13 15.99 10.17
N ILE A 52 -18.76 17.09 10.83
CA ILE A 52 -17.39 17.61 10.78
C ILE A 52 -16.44 16.54 11.34
N VAL A 53 -16.73 15.98 12.51
CA VAL A 53 -15.90 14.92 13.11
C VAL A 53 -15.79 13.70 12.19
N LEU A 54 -16.91 13.21 11.63
CA LEU A 54 -16.89 12.06 10.74
C LEU A 54 -16.17 12.34 9.42
N ALA A 55 -16.38 13.52 8.84
CA ALA A 55 -15.70 13.94 7.62
C ALA A 55 -14.19 14.06 7.83
N THR A 56 -13.76 14.68 8.94
CA THR A 56 -12.33 14.76 9.29
C THR A 56 -11.73 13.38 9.48
N PHE A 57 -12.43 12.46 10.16
CA PHE A 57 -11.97 11.09 10.35
C PHE A 57 -11.82 10.34 9.02
N LEU A 58 -12.83 10.40 8.14
CA LEU A 58 -12.78 9.78 6.81
C LEU A 58 -11.68 10.38 5.93
N LEU A 59 -11.46 11.69 5.98
CA LEU A 59 -10.38 12.37 5.26
C LEU A 59 -9.00 11.93 5.75
N VAL A 60 -8.79 11.83 7.07
CA VAL A 60 -7.52 11.37 7.64
C VAL A 60 -7.23 9.94 7.24
N ILE A 61 -8.21 9.03 7.33
CA ILE A 61 -8.04 7.64 6.88
C ILE A 61 -7.74 7.58 5.39
N SER A 62 -8.50 8.30 4.56
CA SER A 62 -8.30 8.33 3.10
C SER A 62 -6.88 8.81 2.75
N PHE A 63 -6.42 9.86 3.42
CA PHE A 63 -5.09 10.42 3.22
C PHE A 63 -3.99 9.43 3.62
N LEU A 64 -4.12 8.78 4.79
CA LEU A 64 -3.17 7.77 5.26
C LEU A 64 -3.10 6.58 4.29
N MET A 65 -4.27 6.07 3.85
CA MET A 65 -4.33 5.00 2.87
C MET A 65 -3.69 5.42 1.54
N CYS A 66 -3.91 6.66 1.09
CA CYS A 66 -3.30 7.19 -0.12
C CYS A 66 -1.79 7.30 -0.02
N PHE A 67 -1.31 7.81 1.10
CA PHE A 67 0.12 7.87 1.38
C PHE A 67 0.76 6.48 1.36
N ILE A 68 0.12 5.47 1.95
CA ILE A 68 0.60 4.08 1.92
C ILE A 68 0.67 3.54 0.48
N VAL A 69 -0.38 3.74 -0.33
CA VAL A 69 -0.39 3.29 -1.73
C VAL A 69 0.72 3.98 -2.52
N VAL A 70 0.85 5.31 -2.42
CA VAL A 70 1.88 6.08 -3.14
C VAL A 70 3.27 5.63 -2.73
N VAL A 71 3.55 5.48 -1.43
CA VAL A 71 4.85 5.01 -0.93
C VAL A 71 5.13 3.60 -1.44
N LYS A 72 4.16 2.68 -1.42
CA LYS A 72 4.35 1.30 -1.93
C LYS A 72 4.56 1.25 -3.44
N GLN A 73 3.88 2.10 -4.21
CA GLN A 73 4.10 2.23 -5.66
C GLN A 73 5.45 2.87 -5.97
N LEU A 74 5.88 3.86 -5.19
CA LEU A 74 7.21 4.46 -5.29
C LEU A 74 8.30 3.44 -4.97
N PHE A 75 8.13 2.64 -3.92
CA PHE A 75 9.02 1.51 -3.64
C PHE A 75 8.98 0.47 -4.76
N LEU A 76 7.85 0.21 -5.42
CA LEU A 76 7.81 -0.69 -6.57
C LEU A 76 8.59 -0.10 -7.76
N ALA A 77 8.41 1.19 -8.05
CA ALA A 77 9.11 1.89 -9.12
C ALA A 77 10.62 1.95 -8.86
N CYS A 78 11.04 2.17 -7.61
CA CYS A 78 12.46 2.23 -7.24
C CYS A 78 13.09 0.84 -7.04
N ASN A 79 12.40 -0.14 -6.45
CA ASN A 79 12.90 -1.51 -6.22
C ASN A 79 12.61 -2.50 -7.35
N GLY A 80 11.89 -2.09 -8.39
CA GLY A 80 11.85 -2.78 -9.68
C GLY A 80 13.25 -2.91 -10.29
N HIS A 81 14.20 -2.04 -9.90
CA HIS A 81 15.60 -2.20 -10.24
C HIS A 81 16.43 -2.93 -9.17
N SER A 82 16.13 -2.86 -7.87
CA SER A 82 17.12 -3.20 -6.83
C SER A 82 17.22 -4.67 -6.46
N GLN A 83 16.11 -5.42 -6.33
CA GLN A 83 16.18 -6.82 -5.90
C GLN A 83 16.66 -7.73 -7.04
N GLU A 84 16.16 -7.50 -8.25
CA GLU A 84 16.52 -8.28 -9.43
C GLU A 84 17.97 -8.01 -9.85
N SER A 85 18.45 -6.75 -9.72
CA SER A 85 19.87 -6.43 -9.92
C SER A 85 20.77 -6.98 -8.80
N TRP A 86 20.31 -7.04 -7.55
CA TRP A 86 21.07 -7.64 -6.45
C TRP A 86 21.23 -9.15 -6.60
N ASP A 87 20.17 -9.84 -7.02
CA ASP A 87 20.20 -11.28 -7.26
C ASP A 87 21.02 -11.61 -8.52
N GLN A 88 20.94 -10.79 -9.58
CA GLN A 88 21.83 -10.86 -10.74
C GLN A 88 23.30 -10.59 -10.36
N TYR A 89 23.57 -9.59 -9.51
CA TYR A 89 24.91 -9.30 -9.01
C TYR A 89 25.48 -10.46 -8.18
N LYS A 90 24.67 -11.07 -7.29
CA LYS A 90 25.08 -12.26 -6.52
C LYS A 90 25.36 -13.45 -7.43
N ALA A 91 24.54 -13.68 -8.46
CA ALA A 91 24.76 -14.73 -9.45
C ALA A 91 26.05 -14.49 -10.27
N LEU A 92 26.28 -13.25 -10.70
CA LEU A 92 27.48 -12.84 -11.43
C LEU A 92 28.74 -13.02 -10.57
N LYS A 93 28.71 -12.56 -9.31
CA LYS A 93 29.81 -12.71 -8.34
C LYS A 93 30.15 -14.18 -8.08
N LYS A 94 29.15 -15.06 -8.03
CA LYS A 94 29.35 -16.51 -7.88
C LYS A 94 30.02 -17.12 -9.13
N LYS A 95 29.59 -16.70 -10.33
CA LYS A 95 30.21 -17.11 -11.60
C LYS A 95 31.67 -16.67 -11.72
N ILE A 96 31.99 -15.44 -11.34
CA ILE A 96 33.36 -14.92 -11.39
C ILE A 96 34.27 -15.71 -10.45
N LYS A 97 33.82 -16.01 -9.22
CA LYS A 97 34.58 -16.85 -8.28
C LYS A 97 34.82 -18.28 -8.77
N SER A 98 33.90 -18.87 -9.54
CA SER A 98 34.08 -20.22 -10.09
C SER A 98 35.01 -20.27 -11.31
N CYS A 99 35.29 -19.13 -11.94
CA CYS A 99 36.20 -19.02 -13.09
C CYS A 99 37.62 -18.56 -12.70
N GLN A 100 37.87 -18.30 -11.42
CA GLN A 100 39.22 -18.12 -10.88
C GLN A 100 39.78 -19.50 -10.49
N TRP A 101 40.25 -20.25 -11.49
CA TRP A 101 41.17 -21.38 -11.34
C TRP A 101 42.47 -21.04 -12.04
#